data_AF-A0A7C6S3E4-F1
#
_entry.id   AF-A0A7C6S3E4-F1
#
_cell.length_a   1.000
_cell.length_b   1.000
_cell.length_c   1.000
_cell.angle_alpha   90.00
_cell.angle_beta   90.00
_cell.angle_gamma   90.00
#
_symmetry.space_group_name_H-M   'P 1'
#
loop_
_entity.id
_entity.type
_entity.pdbx_description
1 polymer ?
#
loop_
_entity_poly.entity_id
_entity_poly.type
_entity_poly.pdbx_seq_one_letter_code
_entity_poly.pdbx_strand_id
1 'polypeptide(L)'
;TAVAIEQFGYGFGFTAYMLYLIYFSQGEHKTAHYSICTGFMALGMMIPGMISGWLQEMMGYTSFFVFIMIATIPTLIIIPFLKIDPEFGKKLKEKKALKIRG
;
A
#
# COMPACT_ATOMS: atom_id res chain seq x y z
N THR A 1 1.34 -18.10 15.72
CA THR A 1 2.55 -17.56 15.06
C THR A 1 2.30 -17.16 13.62
N ALA A 2 1.57 -17.96 12.80
CA ALA A 2 1.22 -17.60 11.42
C ALA A 2 0.43 -16.27 11.31
N VAL A 3 -0.66 -16.12 12.05
CA VAL A 3 -1.46 -14.87 12.07
C VAL A 3 -0.64 -13.64 12.47
N ALA A 4 0.33 -13.78 13.37
CA ALA A 4 1.18 -12.67 13.78
C ALA A 4 2.11 -12.21 12.63
N ILE A 5 2.63 -13.14 11.84
CA ILE A 5 3.46 -12.85 10.66
C ILE A 5 2.62 -12.21 9.56
N GLU A 6 1.41 -12.72 9.32
CA GLU A 6 0.47 -12.15 8.35
C GLU A 6 0.07 -10.72 8.71
N GLN A 7 -0.31 -10.47 9.97
CA GLN A 7 -0.67 -9.13 10.45
C GLN A 7 0.53 -8.17 10.44
N PHE A 8 1.72 -8.67 10.72
CA PHE A 8 2.94 -7.88 10.61
C PHE A 8 3.21 -7.47 9.15
N GLY A 9 3.11 -8.43 8.22
CA GLY A 9 3.25 -8.17 6.78
C GLY A 9 2.21 -7.17 6.27
N TYR A 10 0.95 -7.33 6.68
CA TYR A 10 -0.13 -6.41 6.35
C TYR A 10 0.16 -4.98 6.87
N GLY A 11 0.58 -4.84 8.12
CA GLY A 11 0.94 -3.54 8.70
C GLY A 11 2.13 -2.88 7.98
N PHE A 12 3.13 -3.67 7.59
CA PHE A 12 4.26 -3.18 6.81
C PHE A 12 3.86 -2.72 5.40
N GLY A 13 3.05 -3.52 4.69
CA GLY A 13 2.53 -3.19 3.37
C GLY A 13 1.64 -1.94 3.38
N PHE A 14 0.75 -1.82 4.37
CA PHE A 14 -0.08 -0.64 4.56
C PHE A 14 0.76 0.63 4.79
N THR A 15 1.80 0.53 5.63
CA THR A 15 2.71 1.66 5.88
C THR A 15 3.50 2.06 4.63
N ALA A 16 4.03 1.09 3.89
CA ALA A 16 4.71 1.33 2.62
C ALA A 16 3.78 2.02 1.60
N TYR A 17 2.51 1.60 1.52
CA TYR A 17 1.52 2.21 0.66
C TYR A 17 1.18 3.64 1.09
N MET A 18 1.04 3.91 2.40
CA MET A 18 0.88 5.27 2.91
C MET A 18 2.07 6.17 2.53
N LEU A 19 3.30 5.69 2.73
CA LEU A 19 4.50 6.44 2.35
C LEU A 19 4.53 6.75 0.84
N TYR A 20 4.15 5.77 0.01
CA TYR A 20 4.00 5.97 -1.43
C TYR A 20 2.97 7.05 -1.78
N LEU A 21 1.82 7.09 -1.10
CA LEU A 21 0.83 8.15 -1.32
C LEU A 21 1.35 9.53 -0.91
N ILE A 22 2.09 9.61 0.21
CA ILE A 22 2.74 10.85 0.66
C ILE A 22 3.77 11.31 -0.38
N TYR A 23 4.54 10.38 -0.98
CA TYR A 23 5.46 10.70 -2.07
C TYR A 23 4.75 11.33 -3.25
N PHE A 24 3.73 10.62 -3.74
CA PHE A 24 2.98 10.99 -4.92
C PHE A 24 2.25 12.33 -4.72
N SER A 25 1.86 12.62 -3.48
CA SER A 25 1.19 13.87 -3.11
C SER A 25 2.16 15.05 -2.88
N GLN A 26 3.48 14.87 -3.01
CA GLN A 26 4.45 15.98 -2.92
C GLN A 26 4.38 16.87 -4.17
N GLY A 27 3.53 17.91 -4.12
CA GLY A 27 3.40 18.95 -5.15
C GLY A 27 2.85 20.26 -4.57
N GLU A 28 2.37 21.18 -5.41
CA GLU A 28 1.88 22.51 -5.00
C GLU A 28 0.53 22.46 -4.23
N HIS A 29 -0.23 21.37 -4.39
CA HIS A 29 -1.53 21.13 -3.73
C HIS A 29 -1.54 19.86 -2.88
N LYS A 30 -0.62 19.77 -1.90
CA LYS A 30 -0.37 18.57 -1.07
C LYS A 30 -1.61 18.02 -0.36
N THR A 31 -2.48 18.88 0.17
CA THR A 31 -3.67 18.45 0.93
C THR A 31 -4.76 17.85 0.04
N ALA A 32 -4.97 18.40 -1.16
CA ALA A 32 -6.00 17.94 -2.09
C ALA A 32 -5.59 16.62 -2.79
N HIS A 33 -4.33 16.50 -3.22
CA HIS A 33 -3.84 15.25 -3.82
C HIS A 33 -3.82 14.11 -2.80
N TYR A 34 -3.44 14.40 -1.55
CA TYR A 34 -3.44 13.40 -0.49
C TYR A 34 -4.85 12.91 -0.12
N SER A 35 -5.84 13.80 -0.04
CA SER A 35 -7.22 13.40 0.27
C SER A 35 -7.85 12.58 -0.87
N ILE A 36 -7.60 12.95 -2.14
CA ILE A 36 -8.04 12.19 -3.31
C ILE A 36 -7.38 10.80 -3.33
N CYS A 37 -6.07 10.73 -3.12
CA CYS A 37 -5.34 9.46 -3.05
C CYS A 37 -5.85 8.56 -1.91
N THR A 38 -6.13 9.14 -0.74
CA THR A 38 -6.70 8.42 0.41
C THR A 38 -8.11 7.92 0.09
N GLY A 39 -8.92 8.73 -0.60
CA GLY A 39 -10.23 8.32 -1.11
C GLY A 39 -10.13 7.12 -2.06
N PHE A 40 -9.20 7.15 -3.02
CA PHE A 40 -8.96 6.02 -3.93
C PHE A 40 -8.44 4.76 -3.21
N MET A 41 -7.58 4.90 -2.19
CA MET A 41 -7.17 3.79 -1.33
C MET A 41 -8.38 3.14 -0.64
N ALA A 42 -9.25 3.95 -0.02
CA ALA A 42 -10.45 3.45 0.66
C ALA A 42 -11.39 2.75 -0.33
N LEU A 43 -11.61 3.34 -1.50
CA LEU A 43 -12.40 2.74 -2.58
C LEU A 43 -11.79 1.43 -3.07
N GLY A 44 -10.46 1.39 -3.24
CA GLY A 44 -9.72 0.21 -3.67
C GLY A 44 -9.80 -0.97 -2.69
N MET A 45 -9.99 -0.72 -1.39
CA MET A 45 -10.27 -1.78 -0.41
C MET A 45 -11.75 -2.13 -0.32
N MET A 46 -12.63 -1.14 -0.48
CA MET A 46 -14.08 -1.33 -0.33
C MET A 46 -14.70 -2.09 -1.51
N ILE A 47 -14.30 -1.80 -2.75
CA ILE A 47 -14.84 -2.45 -3.95
C ILE A 47 -14.60 -3.98 -3.93
N PRO A 48 -13.37 -4.50 -3.71
CA PRO A 48 -13.14 -5.94 -3.60
C PRO A 48 -13.88 -6.55 -2.41
N GLY A 49 -13.95 -5.82 -1.29
CA GLY A 49 -14.69 -6.26 -0.11
C GLY A 49 -16.17 -6.50 -0.41
N MET A 50 -16.82 -5.58 -1.13
CA MET A 50 -18.23 -5.72 -1.50
C MET A 50 -18.46 -6.83 -2.53
N ILE A 51 -17.59 -6.95 -3.54
CA ILE A 51 -17.73 -7.96 -4.60
C ILE A 51 -17.42 -9.37 -4.08
N SER A 52 -16.55 -9.49 -3.05
CA SER A 52 -16.12 -10.78 -2.51
C SER A 52 -17.27 -11.66 -2.02
N GLY A 53 -18.27 -11.10 -1.33
CA GLY A 53 -19.42 -11.86 -0.84
C GLY A 53 -20.26 -12.46 -1.98
N TRP A 54 -20.55 -11.66 -3.01
CA TRP A 54 -21.30 -12.11 -4.18
C TRP A 54 -20.53 -13.15 -5.01
N LEU A 55 -19.23 -12.93 -5.24
CA LEU A 55 -18.36 -13.90 -5.92
C LEU A 55 -18.25 -15.23 -5.15
N GLN A 56 -18.16 -15.16 -3.82
CA GLN A 56 -18.08 -16.33 -2.96
C GLN A 56 -19.40 -17.12 -2.95
N GLU A 57 -20.55 -16.43 -3.03
CA GLU A 57 -21.87 -17.07 -3.12
C GLU A 57 -22.06 -17.79 -4.46
N MET A 58 -21.59 -17.21 -5.57
CA MET A 58 -21.70 -17.82 -6.90
C MET A 58 -20.73 -18.98 -7.14
N MET A 59 -19.48 -18.89 -6.69
CA MET A 59 -18.44 -19.87 -6.99
C MET A 59 -18.21 -20.91 -5.88
N GLY A 60 -18.77 -20.68 -4.69
CA GLY A 60 -18.45 -21.43 -3.48
C GLY A 60 -17.11 -21.04 -2.85
N TYR A 61 -16.96 -21.34 -1.55
CA TYR A 61 -15.82 -20.90 -0.73
C TYR A 61 -14.46 -21.39 -1.26
N THR A 62 -14.34 -22.67 -1.64
CA THR A 62 -13.08 -23.27 -2.08
C THR A 62 -12.57 -22.65 -3.38
N SER A 63 -13.44 -22.50 -4.37
CA SER A 63 -13.10 -21.87 -5.65
C SER A 63 -12.76 -20.39 -5.49
N PHE A 64 -13.49 -19.68 -4.62
CA PHE A 64 -13.21 -18.29 -4.28
C PHE A 64 -11.83 -18.13 -3.63
N PHE A 65 -11.47 -19.01 -2.70
CA PHE A 65 -10.16 -18.97 -2.05
C PHE A 65 -9.01 -19.14 -3.06
N VAL A 66 -9.11 -20.14 -3.95
CA VAL A 66 -8.09 -20.37 -4.99
C VAL A 66 -8.03 -19.18 -5.97
N PHE A 67 -9.18 -18.60 -6.33
CA PHE A 67 -9.25 -17.42 -7.18
C PHE A 67 -8.52 -16.22 -6.55
N ILE A 68 -8.75 -15.93 -5.26
CA ILE A 68 -8.05 -14.84 -4.55
C ILE A 68 -6.55 -15.12 -4.49
N MET A 69 -6.14 -16.35 -4.17
CA MET A 69 -4.73 -16.74 -4.15
C MET A 69 -4.06 -16.49 -5.52
N ILE A 70 -4.71 -16.87 -6.63
CA ILE A 70 -4.20 -16.59 -7.97
C ILE A 70 -4.17 -15.08 -8.25
N ALA A 71 -5.18 -14.31 -7.83
CA ALA A 71 -5.23 -12.86 -8.00
C ALA A 71 -4.13 -12.12 -7.21
N THR A 72 -3.62 -12.70 -6.12
CA THR A 72 -2.47 -12.13 -5.39
C THR A 72 -1.15 -12.25 -6.15
N ILE A 73 -0.97 -13.28 -6.98
CA ILE A 73 0.28 -13.53 -7.73
C ILE A 73 0.65 -12.36 -8.65
N PRO A 74 -0.22 -11.88 -9.57
CA PRO A 74 0.12 -10.74 -10.42
C PRO A 74 0.35 -9.47 -9.60
N THR A 75 -0.38 -9.29 -8.50
CA THR A 75 -0.19 -8.15 -7.58
C THR A 75 1.22 -8.14 -7.00
N LEU A 76 1.73 -9.30 -6.56
CA LEU A 76 3.10 -9.45 -6.06
C LEU A 76 4.16 -9.27 -7.16
N ILE A 77 3.88 -9.70 -8.39
CA ILE A 77 4.78 -9.54 -9.54
C ILE A 77 4.94 -8.07 -9.96
N ILE A 78 3.91 -7.24 -9.75
CA ILE A 78 3.96 -5.81 -10.07
C ILE A 78 4.84 -5.03 -9.07
N ILE A 79 5.01 -5.52 -7.84
CA ILE A 79 5.83 -4.87 -6.79
C ILE A 79 7.26 -4.53 -7.26
N PRO A 80 8.06 -5.44 -7.83
CA PRO A 80 9.38 -5.11 -8.35
C PRO A 80 9.37 -4.25 -9.62
N PHE A 81 8.23 -4.18 -10.33
CA PHE A 81 8.07 -3.37 -11.54
C PHE A 81 7.71 -1.91 -11.24
N LEU A 82 7.22 -1.63 -10.03
CA LEU A 82 7.10 -0.27 -9.53
C LEU A 82 8.51 0.34 -9.44
N LYS A 83 8.82 1.23 -10.39
CA LYS A 83 10.00 2.11 -10.34
C LYS A 83 9.84 3.09 -9.17
N ILE A 84 10.11 2.61 -7.96
CA ILE A 84 10.23 3.44 -6.77
C ILE A 84 11.61 4.06 -6.83
N ASP A 85 11.66 5.39 -6.88
CA ASP A 85 12.91 6.13 -6.80
C ASP A 85 13.63 5.76 -5.47
N PRO A 86 14.85 5.21 -5.52
CA PRO A 86 15.56 4.71 -4.34
C PRO A 86 15.94 5.80 -3.33
N GLU A 87 15.68 7.07 -3.61
CA GLU A 87 15.86 8.19 -2.67
C GLU A 87 14.62 8.43 -1.79
N PHE A 88 13.45 7.93 -2.16
CA PHE A 88 12.23 8.19 -1.39
C PHE A 88 12.12 7.30 -0.14
N GLY A 89 11.98 7.94 1.04
CA GLY A 89 11.90 7.25 2.34
C GLY A 89 13.23 7.13 3.09
N LYS A 90 14.37 7.44 2.45
CA LYS A 90 15.60 7.72 3.23
C LYS A 90 15.37 9.01 4.00
N LYS A 91 15.51 8.97 5.33
CA LYS A 91 15.83 10.19 6.08
C LYS A 91 17.05 10.79 5.39
N LEU A 92 16.88 11.93 4.72
CA LEU A 92 18.01 12.79 4.37
C LEU A 92 18.77 12.96 5.68
N LYS A 93 20.01 12.45 5.75
CA LYS A 93 20.84 12.56 6.95
C LYS A 93 20.75 13.99 7.45
N GLU A 94 20.05 14.17 8.56
CA GLU A 94 20.04 15.41 9.33
C GLU A 94 21.40 15.54 10.03
N LYS A 95 22.47 15.69 9.23
CA LYS A 95 23.82 16.04 9.65
C LYS A 95 24.21 17.38 9.02
N LYS A 96 23.33 18.37 9.14
CA LYS A 96 23.67 19.78 8.85
C LYS A 96 23.23 20.80 9.91
N ALA A 97 22.70 20.36 11.06
CA ALA A 97 22.35 21.26 12.18
C ALA A 97 23.42 21.33 13.29
N LEU A 98 24.56 20.63 13.16
CA LEU A 98 25.65 20.61 14.17
C LEU A 98 26.86 21.48 13.79
N LYS A 99 26.70 22.53 12.95
CA LYS A 99 27.82 23.39 12.53
C LYS A 99 27.56 24.91 12.60
N ILE A 100 26.50 25.37 13.29
CA ILE A 100 26.18 26.81 13.39
C ILE A 100 25.98 27.29 14.84
N ARG A 101 26.38 26.50 15.84
CA ARG A 101 26.39 26.89 17.26
C ARG A 101 27.67 26.44 17.96
N GLY A 102 28.81 26.53 17.26
CA GLY A 102 30.16 26.43 17.82
C GLY A 102 30.87 27.75 17.57
#